data_AF-A0A831LES1-F1
#
_entry.id   AF-A0A831LES1-F1
#
_cell.length_a   1.000
_cell.length_b   1.000
_cell.length_c   1.000
_cell.angle_alpha   90.00
_cell.angle_beta   90.00
_cell.angle_gamma   90.00
#
_symmetry.space_group_name_H-M   'P 1'
#
loop_
_entity.id
_entity.type
_entity.pdbx_description
1 polymer ?
#
loop_
_entity_poly.entity_id
_entity_poly.type
_entity_poly.pdbx_seq_one_letter_code
_entity_poly.pdbx_strand_id
1 'polypeptide(L)'
;MKVGIIRCLMTEDICPGTADFLVTREGKGAFQETGPVEIVGFVTCGGCPGKRAIPRAKMLIERGAEAIVFASCVSRGNPIGYPCPHYANMRDAVIKALGPDIPIIEWTH
;
A
#
# COMPACT_ATOMS: atom_id res chain seq x y z
N MET A 1 -3.00 15.21 0.46
CA MET A 1 -3.70 13.94 0.15
C MET A 1 -3.53 12.98 1.32
N LYS A 2 -4.58 12.25 1.65
CA LYS A 2 -4.63 11.19 2.67
C LYS A 2 -4.51 9.83 2.00
N VAL A 3 -3.62 8.98 2.49
CA VAL A 3 -3.35 7.67 1.90
C VAL A 3 -3.50 6.55 2.92
N GLY A 4 -4.03 5.42 2.46
CA GLY A 4 -4.03 4.17 3.19
C GLY A 4 -2.97 3.24 2.61
N ILE A 5 -2.05 2.73 3.43
CA ILE A 5 -0.93 1.91 2.96
C ILE A 5 -1.14 0.45 3.33
N ILE A 6 -1.02 -0.42 2.31
CA ILE A 6 -1.08 -1.87 2.43
C ILE A 6 0.32 -2.45 2.17
N ARG A 7 0.88 -3.14 3.17
CA ARG A 7 2.20 -3.80 3.09
C ARG A 7 2.09 -5.32 3.06
N CYS A 8 3.19 -6.03 2.83
CA CYS A 8 3.22 -7.50 2.94
C CYS A 8 3.15 -7.94 4.42
N LEU A 9 2.37 -8.99 4.71
CA LEU A 9 2.35 -9.62 6.04
C LEU A 9 3.67 -10.37 6.33
N MET A 10 4.27 -11.00 5.30
CA MET A 10 5.48 -11.81 5.44
C MET A 10 6.74 -11.02 5.78
N THR A 11 6.67 -9.69 5.74
CA THR A 11 7.78 -8.81 6.09
C THR A 11 7.48 -7.93 7.30
N GLU A 12 6.29 -8.07 7.91
CA GLU A 12 5.83 -7.20 9.02
C GLU A 12 6.70 -7.36 10.28
N ASP A 13 7.20 -8.57 10.52
CA ASP A 13 8.06 -8.92 11.65
C ASP A 13 9.48 -8.35 11.54
N ILE A 14 10.01 -8.21 10.32
CA ILE A 14 11.40 -7.75 10.08
C ILE A 14 11.53 -6.32 9.58
N CYS A 15 10.45 -5.71 9.10
CA CYS A 15 10.46 -4.34 8.60
C CYS A 15 9.35 -3.56 9.30
N PRO A 16 9.61 -2.46 10.00
CA PRO A 16 8.56 -1.65 10.62
C PRO A 16 7.91 -0.63 9.66
N GLY A 17 8.44 -0.46 8.45
CA GLY A 17 7.93 0.52 7.47
C GLY A 17 8.59 1.90 7.54
N THR A 18 9.73 2.06 8.23
CA THR A 18 10.39 3.36 8.45
C THR A 18 10.60 4.15 7.15
N ALA A 19 11.06 3.52 6.08
CA ALA A 19 11.25 4.17 4.79
C ALA A 19 9.91 4.64 4.20
N ASP A 20 8.84 3.84 4.31
CA ASP A 20 7.49 4.21 3.85
C ASP A 20 7.00 5.48 4.56
N PHE A 21 7.19 5.58 5.88
CA PHE A 21 6.83 6.76 6.66
C PHE A 21 7.68 7.99 6.33
N LEU A 22 8.97 7.81 6.06
CA LEU A 22 9.86 8.92 5.71
C LEU A 22 9.51 9.50 4.33
N VAL A 23 9.36 8.65 3.31
CA VAL A 23 9.11 9.13 1.94
C VAL A 23 7.72 9.75 1.78
N THR A 24 6.71 9.25 2.50
CA THR A 24 5.36 9.86 2.54
C THR A 24 5.38 11.24 3.19
N ARG A 25 6.08 11.38 4.32
CA ARG A 25 6.24 12.67 5.02
C ARG A 25 7.03 13.68 4.18
N GLU A 26 8.02 13.23 3.42
CA GLU A 26 8.91 14.10 2.65
C GLU A 26 8.44 14.34 1.21
N GLY A 27 7.38 13.67 0.76
CA GLY A 27 6.93 13.75 -0.63
C GLY A 27 7.96 13.20 -1.63
N LYS A 28 8.66 12.12 -1.25
CA LYS A 28 9.70 11.47 -2.06
C LYS A 28 9.20 10.13 -2.61
N GLY A 29 10.00 9.52 -3.48
CA GLY A 29 9.64 8.23 -4.07
C GLY A 29 8.37 8.34 -4.92
N ALA A 30 7.39 7.49 -4.65
CA ALA A 30 6.11 7.49 -5.38
C ALA A 30 5.29 8.78 -5.20
N PHE A 31 5.67 9.63 -4.23
CA PHE A 31 4.93 10.84 -3.86
C PHE A 31 5.54 12.14 -4.43
N GLN A 32 6.51 12.07 -5.35
CA GLN A 32 7.17 13.27 -5.89
C GLN A 32 6.20 14.26 -6.54
N GLU A 33 5.20 13.76 -7.28
CA GLU A 33 4.20 14.61 -7.93
C GLU A 33 3.08 15.05 -6.97
N THR A 34 2.78 14.23 -5.96
CA THR A 34 1.76 14.54 -4.95
C THR A 34 2.27 15.47 -3.85
N GLY A 35 3.57 15.47 -3.59
CA GLY A 35 4.17 16.04 -2.39
C GLY A 35 3.89 15.21 -1.13
N PRO A 36 4.20 15.75 0.07
CA PRO A 36 3.90 15.10 1.34
C PRO A 36 2.44 14.67 1.50
N VAL A 37 2.22 13.49 2.08
CA VAL A 37 0.89 12.92 2.31
C VAL A 37 0.66 12.54 3.77
N GLU A 38 -0.60 12.55 4.20
CA GLU A 38 -1.03 12.08 5.51
C GLU A 38 -1.37 10.58 5.44
N ILE A 39 -0.86 9.77 6.37
CA ILE A 39 -1.20 8.35 6.44
C ILE A 39 -2.42 8.15 7.35
N VAL A 40 -3.52 7.68 6.77
CA VAL A 40 -4.75 7.32 7.50
C VAL A 40 -4.61 5.98 8.21
N GLY A 41 -3.86 5.06 7.60
CA GLY A 41 -3.60 3.77 8.20
C GLY A 41 -2.52 3.00 7.45
N PHE A 42 -1.80 2.16 8.18
CA PHE A 42 -0.73 1.32 7.68
C PHE A 42 -1.00 -0.11 8.14
N VAL A 43 -1.35 -1.00 7.22
CA VAL A 43 -1.81 -2.36 7.53
C VAL A 43 -1.20 -3.38 6.58
N THR A 44 -1.10 -4.63 6.99
CA THR A 44 -0.66 -5.70 6.08
C THR A 44 -1.77 -6.08 5.10
N CYS A 45 -1.42 -6.73 3.98
CA CYS A 45 -2.36 -7.34 3.04
C CYS A 45 -3.18 -8.47 3.67
N GLY A 46 -2.83 -8.89 4.88
CA GLY A 46 -3.40 -10.04 5.57
C GLY A 46 -2.91 -11.38 5.01
N GLY A 47 -1.78 -11.44 4.31
CA GLY A 47 -1.14 -12.70 3.92
C GLY A 47 -1.69 -13.35 2.64
N CYS A 48 -0.98 -14.37 2.18
CA CYS A 48 -1.24 -15.03 0.91
C CYS A 48 -2.59 -15.76 0.91
N PRO A 49 -3.37 -15.70 -0.20
CA PRO A 49 -3.02 -15.16 -1.52
C PRO A 49 -3.48 -13.70 -1.74
N GLY A 50 -3.57 -12.87 -0.68
CA GLY A 50 -3.89 -11.44 -0.80
C GLY A 50 -5.38 -11.09 -0.74
N LYS A 51 -6.28 -12.08 -0.57
CA LYS A 51 -7.75 -11.86 -0.52
C LYS A 51 -8.20 -10.87 0.57
N ARG A 52 -7.46 -10.79 1.68
CA ARG A 52 -7.75 -9.88 2.79
C ARG A 52 -7.40 -8.42 2.49
N ALA A 53 -6.71 -8.12 1.39
CA ALA A 53 -6.43 -6.74 0.99
C ALA A 53 -7.69 -5.96 0.62
N ILE A 54 -8.72 -6.61 0.06
CA ILE A 54 -9.98 -5.98 -0.34
C ILE A 54 -10.71 -5.32 0.84
N PRO A 55 -11.11 -6.05 1.90
CA PRO A 55 -11.79 -5.43 3.03
C PRO A 55 -10.91 -4.41 3.77
N ARG A 56 -9.58 -4.58 3.74
CA ARG A 56 -8.64 -3.61 4.33
C ARG A 56 -8.60 -2.30 3.55
N ALA A 57 -8.57 -2.39 2.22
CA ALA A 57 -8.63 -1.21 1.36
C ALA A 57 -9.94 -0.45 1.56
N LYS A 58 -11.08 -1.15 1.59
CA LYS A 58 -12.39 -0.54 1.90
C LYS A 58 -12.39 0.18 3.24
N MET A 59 -11.90 -0.48 4.28
CA MET A 59 -11.79 0.09 5.62
C MET A 59 -10.89 1.34 5.67
N LEU A 60 -9.82 1.40 4.86
CA LEU A 60 -8.97 2.59 4.77
C LEU A 60 -9.71 3.75 4.09
N ILE A 61 -10.45 3.50 3.00
CA ILE A 61 -11.30 4.49 2.34
C ILE A 61 -12.41 4.99 3.27
N GLU A 62 -13.10 4.08 3.98
CA GLU A 62 -14.11 4.42 4.99
C GLU A 62 -13.56 5.29 6.12
N ARG A 63 -12.25 5.21 6.40
CA ARG A 63 -11.54 6.06 7.38
C ARG A 63 -10.98 7.35 6.80
N GLY A 64 -11.27 7.66 5.54
CA GLY A 64 -10.90 8.91 4.90
C GLY A 64 -9.59 8.88 4.11
N ALA A 65 -9.09 7.70 3.73
CA ALA A 65 -8.04 7.63 2.71
C ALA A 65 -8.62 8.04 1.35
N GLU A 66 -7.91 8.93 0.64
CA GLU A 66 -8.23 9.38 -0.71
C GLU A 66 -7.60 8.47 -1.77
N ALA A 67 -6.54 7.72 -1.41
CA ALA A 67 -5.87 6.75 -2.28
C ALA A 67 -5.37 5.54 -1.47
N ILE A 68 -5.18 4.40 -2.17
CA ILE A 68 -4.56 3.20 -1.60
C ILE A 68 -3.16 3.03 -2.17
N VAL A 69 -2.20 2.80 -1.29
CA VAL A 69 -0.79 2.57 -1.64
C VAL A 69 -0.46 1.11 -1.35
N PHE A 70 0.07 0.38 -2.32
CA PHE A 70 0.79 -0.86 -2.05
C PHE A 70 2.25 -0.53 -1.77
N ALA A 71 2.74 -0.84 -0.57
CA ALA A 71 4.13 -0.57 -0.20
C ALA A 71 5.12 -1.36 -1.07
N SER A 72 6.36 -0.86 -1.20
CA SER A 72 7.40 -1.49 -2.05
C SER A 72 7.68 -2.95 -1.69
N CYS A 73 7.41 -3.39 -0.46
CA CYS A 73 7.52 -4.81 -0.10
C CYS A 73 6.56 -5.74 -0.84
N VAL A 74 5.45 -5.21 -1.36
CA VAL A 74 4.47 -5.98 -2.13
C VAL A 74 4.86 -6.00 -3.61
N SER A 75 5.12 -4.84 -4.21
CA SER A 75 5.31 -4.70 -5.65
C SER A 75 6.77 -4.81 -6.11
N ARG A 76 7.73 -4.40 -5.27
CA ARG A 76 9.18 -4.40 -5.57
C ARG A 76 9.98 -5.43 -4.78
N GLY A 77 9.41 -5.99 -3.71
CA GLY A 77 10.01 -7.08 -2.93
C GLY A 77 10.96 -6.65 -1.80
N ASN A 78 11.06 -5.36 -1.49
CA ASN A 78 11.92 -4.88 -0.40
C ASN A 78 11.39 -5.35 0.98
N PRO A 79 12.23 -5.65 1.98
CA PRO A 79 13.68 -5.72 1.94
C PRO A 79 14.23 -7.09 1.50
N ILE A 80 13.36 -8.07 1.25
CA ILE A 80 13.77 -9.47 1.02
C ILE A 80 14.21 -9.78 -0.42
N GLY A 81 14.08 -8.82 -1.34
CA GLY A 81 14.42 -9.00 -2.76
C GLY A 81 13.43 -9.88 -3.53
N TYR A 82 12.23 -10.12 -2.98
CA TYR A 82 11.24 -11.02 -3.56
C TYR A 82 9.86 -10.35 -3.65
N PRO A 83 9.46 -9.88 -4.84
CA PRO A 83 8.12 -9.30 -5.06
C PRO A 83 7.00 -10.32 -4.81
N CYS A 84 5.84 -9.83 -4.39
CA CYS A 84 4.68 -10.70 -4.14
C CYS A 84 4.18 -11.32 -5.47
N PRO A 85 4.09 -12.66 -5.59
CA PRO A 85 3.63 -13.31 -6.81
C PRO A 85 2.12 -13.12 -7.03
N HIS A 86 1.39 -12.67 -6.01
CA HIS A 86 -0.05 -12.41 -6.06
C HIS A 86 -0.39 -10.94 -6.29
N TYR A 87 0.62 -10.08 -6.49
CA TYR A 87 0.41 -8.63 -6.53
C TYR A 87 -0.60 -8.19 -7.58
N ALA A 88 -0.44 -8.61 -8.85
CA ALA A 88 -1.35 -8.21 -9.93
C ALA A 88 -2.81 -8.57 -9.62
N ASN A 89 -3.08 -9.84 -9.28
CA ASN A 89 -4.43 -10.29 -8.92
C ASN A 89 -5.00 -9.56 -7.70
N MET A 90 -4.15 -9.28 -6.69
CA MET A 90 -4.56 -8.54 -5.50
C MET A 90 -4.89 -7.08 -5.81
N ARG A 91 -4.06 -6.40 -6.60
CA ARG A 91 -4.26 -5.02 -7.06
C ARG A 91 -5.55 -4.91 -7.85
N ASP A 92 -5.74 -5.78 -8.85
CA ASP A 92 -6.90 -5.72 -9.74
C ASP A 92 -8.20 -6.01 -8.98
N ALA A 93 -8.16 -6.92 -8.00
CA ALA A 93 -9.31 -7.20 -7.13
C ALA A 93 -9.63 -6.01 -6.20
N VAL A 94 -8.62 -5.28 -5.73
CA VAL A 94 -8.82 -4.04 -4.95
C VAL A 94 -9.40 -2.95 -5.84
N ILE A 95 -8.85 -2.70 -7.03
CA ILE A 95 -9.38 -1.71 -8.00
C ILE A 95 -10.85 -2.00 -8.29
N LYS A 96 -11.18 -3.25 -8.63
CA LYS A 96 -12.56 -3.67 -8.91
C LYS A 96 -13.50 -3.43 -7.72
N ALA A 97 -13.00 -3.60 -6.50
CA ALA A 97 -13.82 -3.48 -5.29
C ALA A 97 -14.01 -2.03 -4.80
N LEU A 98 -13.07 -1.13 -5.12
CA LEU A 98 -13.12 0.28 -4.74
C LEU A 98 -13.76 1.16 -5.83
N GLY A 99 -13.66 0.75 -7.10
CA GLY A 99 -14.06 1.55 -8.24
C GLY A 99 -12.90 2.30 -8.89
N PRO A 100 -13.08 2.81 -10.11
CA PRO A 100 -12.01 3.41 -10.91
C PRO A 100 -11.53 4.77 -10.39
N ASP A 101 -12.33 5.45 -9.57
CA ASP A 101 -12.04 6.81 -9.09
C ASP A 101 -11.04 6.84 -7.92
N ILE A 102 -10.79 5.69 -7.28
CA ILE A 102 -9.84 5.59 -6.17
C ILE A 102 -8.44 5.31 -6.72
N PRO A 103 -7.49 6.25 -6.59
CA PRO A 103 -6.14 6.04 -7.10
C PRO A 103 -5.42 4.92 -6.37
N ILE A 104 -4.70 4.10 -7.13
CA ILE A 104 -3.78 3.08 -6.61
C ILE A 104 -2.35 3.52 -6.89
N ILE A 105 -1.57 3.70 -5.82
CA ILE A 105 -0.14 3.96 -5.89
C ILE A 105 0.60 2.64 -5.67
N GLU A 106 1.36 2.21 -6.67
CA GLU A 106 1.87 0.84 -6.72
C GLU A 106 3.19 0.61 -5.97
N TRP A 107 3.76 1.62 -5.31
CA TRP A 107 5.00 1.52 -4.52
C TRP A 107 5.16 2.72 -3.58
N THR A 108 6.19 2.71 -2.74
CA THR A 108 6.52 3.81 -1.81
C THR A 108 7.91 4.37 -2.09
N HIS A 109 8.94 3.52 -2.00
CA HIS A 109 10.35 3.84 -2.21
C HIS A 109 11.05 2.87 -3.20
#